data_AF-A0A7G3B7C6-F1
#
_entry.id   AF-A0A7G3B7C6-F1
#
_cell.length_a   1.000
_cell.length_b   1.000
_cell.length_c   1.000
_cell.angle_alpha   90.00
_cell.angle_beta   90.00
_cell.angle_gamma   90.00
#
_symmetry.space_group_name_H-M   'P 1'
#
loop_
_entity.id
_entity.type
_entity.pdbx_description
1 polymer ?
#
loop_
_entity_poly.entity_id
_entity_poly.type
_entity_poly.pdbx_seq_one_letter_code
_entity_poly.pdbx_strand_id
1 'polypeptide(L)'
;MVFSGVFSLLATVVPVGVYSATLAILGRFSVNISYNIGLQYAAELLPTVVRAQGIAFIHIMGYVASIIAPFVVYLANISVS
;
A
#
# COMPACT_ATOMS: atom_id res chain seq x y z
N MET A 1 0.47 -8.54 -0.25
CA MET A 1 0.73 -7.37 0.64
C MET A 1 1.86 -7.60 1.64
N VAL A 2 1.91 -8.72 2.37
CA VAL A 2 3.00 -9.02 3.33
C VAL A 2 4.40 -8.92 2.70
N PHE A 3 4.60 -9.54 1.53
CA PHE A 3 5.87 -9.45 0.79
C PHE A 3 6.28 -8.00 0.48
N SER A 4 5.35 -7.17 0.01
CA SER A 4 5.61 -5.75 -0.24
C SER A 4 6.08 -5.03 1.02
N GLY A 5 5.40 -5.25 2.16
CA GLY A 5 5.79 -4.68 3.44
C GLY A 5 7.19 -5.11 3.88
N VAL A 6 7.54 -6.39 3.73
CA VAL A 6 8.89 -6.89 4.03
C VAL A 6 9.94 -6.22 3.14
N PHE A 7 9.71 -6.14 1.82
CA PHE A 7 10.65 -5.47 0.91
C PHE A 7 10.78 -3.97 1.20
N SER A 8 9.70 -3.29 1.57
CA SER A 8 9.72 -1.87 1.95
C SER A 8 10.45 -1.63 3.28
N LEU A 9 10.33 -2.53 4.26
CA LEU A 9 11.10 -2.47 5.50
C LEU A 9 12.58 -2.78 5.27
N LEU A 10 12.90 -3.73 4.41
CA LEU A 10 14.31 -4.00 4.05
C LEU A 10 14.94 -2.82 3.30
N ALA A 11 14.17 -2.09 2.50
CA ALA A 11 14.65 -0.92 1.76
C ALA A 11 15.09 0.24 2.67
N THR A 12 14.59 0.34 3.91
CA THR A 12 15.00 1.38 4.87
C THR A 12 16.28 1.04 5.63
N VAL A 13 16.63 -0.25 5.73
CA VAL A 13 17.86 -0.72 6.39
C VAL A 13 19.08 -0.59 5.47
N VAL A 14 18.86 -0.65 4.16
CA VAL A 14 19.92 -0.60 3.14
C VAL A 14 20.28 0.86 2.80
N PRO A 15 21.58 1.18 2.60
CA PRO A 15 22.00 2.51 2.19
C PRO A 15 21.37 2.96 0.86
N VAL A 16 21.14 4.27 0.75
CA VAL A 16 20.52 4.89 -0.41
C VAL A 16 21.37 4.62 -1.66
N GLY A 17 20.77 3.98 -2.65
CA GLY A 17 21.46 3.56 -3.86
C GLY A 17 20.68 2.51 -4.64
N VAL A 18 21.38 1.81 -5.53
CA VAL A 18 20.78 0.82 -6.43
C VAL A 18 20.05 -0.30 -5.66
N TYR A 19 20.62 -0.75 -4.53
CA TYR A 19 20.03 -1.82 -3.71
C TYR A 19 18.72 -1.41 -3.01
N SER A 20 18.64 -0.18 -2.48
CA SER A 20 17.38 0.33 -1.89
C SER A 20 16.32 0.54 -2.97
N ALA A 21 16.72 1.04 -4.15
CA ALA A 21 15.82 1.24 -5.28
C ALA A 21 15.23 -0.07 -5.83
N THR A 22 16.03 -1.12 -5.98
CA THR A 22 15.54 -2.43 -6.44
C THR A 22 14.57 -3.06 -5.44
N LEU A 23 14.85 -2.97 -4.13
CA LEU A 23 13.94 -3.42 -3.07
C LEU A 23 12.62 -2.63 -3.08
N ALA A 24 12.69 -1.30 -3.25
CA ALA A 24 11.49 -0.46 -3.35
C ALA A 24 10.63 -0.81 -4.59
N ILE A 25 11.26 -1.07 -5.73
CA ILE A 25 10.58 -1.47 -6.97
C ILE A 25 9.92 -2.85 -6.80
N LEU A 26 10.62 -3.82 -6.20
CA LEU A 26 10.05 -5.14 -5.89
C LEU A 26 8.86 -5.04 -4.94
N GLY A 27 8.97 -4.18 -3.92
CA GLY A 27 7.87 -3.85 -3.02
C GLY A 27 6.66 -3.29 -3.77
N ARG A 28 6.88 -2.34 -4.69
CA ARG A 28 5.83 -1.74 -5.54
C ARG A 28 5.19 -2.76 -6.47
N PHE A 29 5.99 -3.62 -7.10
CA PHE A 29 5.51 -4.68 -7.98
C PHE A 29 4.59 -5.65 -7.22
N SER A 30 5.03 -6.12 -6.05
CA SER A 30 4.27 -7.07 -5.24
C SER A 30 2.96 -6.49 -4.73
N VAL A 31 2.92 -5.20 -4.35
CA VAL A 31 1.68 -4.55 -3.92
C VAL A 31 0.71 -4.35 -5.08
N ASN A 32 1.21 -3.98 -6.25
CA ASN A 32 0.38 -3.73 -7.43
C ASN A 32 -0.34 -5.01 -7.88
N ILE A 33 0.37 -6.14 -7.92
CA ILE A 33 -0.25 -7.45 -8.23
C ILE A 33 -1.32 -7.80 -7.18
N SER A 34 -0.96 -7.71 -5.89
CA SER A 34 -1.88 -8.03 -4.80
C SER A 34 -3.16 -7.19 -4.88
N TYR A 35 -3.02 -5.90 -5.18
CA TYR A 35 -4.14 -4.96 -5.26
C TYR A 35 -5.08 -5.28 -6.42
N ASN A 36 -4.55 -5.52 -7.62
CA ASN A 36 -5.36 -5.83 -8.79
C ASN A 36 -6.16 -7.14 -8.61
N ILE A 37 -5.52 -8.20 -8.10
CA ILE A 37 -6.18 -9.47 -7.83
C ILE A 37 -7.25 -9.30 -6.74
N GLY A 38 -6.93 -8.58 -5.66
CA GLY A 38 -7.87 -8.35 -4.56
C GLY A 38 -9.13 -7.61 -4.99
N LEU A 39 -9.01 -6.64 -5.90
CA LEU A 39 -10.14 -5.86 -6.39
C LEU A 39 -11.05 -6.70 -7.31
N GLN A 40 -10.47 -7.57 -8.13
CA GLN A 40 -11.23 -8.52 -8.97
C GLN A 40 -11.94 -9.56 -8.11
N TYR A 41 -11.23 -10.16 -7.14
CA TYR A 41 -11.82 -11.13 -6.22
C TYR A 41 -12.93 -10.53 -5.36
N ALA A 42 -12.75 -9.29 -4.88
CA ALA A 42 -13.80 -8.59 -4.16
C ALA A 42 -15.08 -8.44 -5.00
N ALA A 43 -14.96 -8.25 -6.33
CA ALA A 43 -16.12 -8.10 -7.20
C ALA A 43 -16.91 -9.40 -7.36
N GLU A 44 -16.26 -10.55 -7.24
CA GLU A 44 -16.88 -11.87 -7.24
C GLU A 44 -17.65 -12.14 -5.94
N LEU A 45 -17.10 -11.67 -4.82
CA LEU A 45 -17.67 -11.89 -3.49
C LEU A 45 -18.84 -10.95 -3.19
N LEU A 46 -18.84 -9.75 -3.79
CA LEU A 46 -19.89 -8.75 -3.59
C LEU A 46 -21.20 -9.11 -4.33
N PRO A 47 -22.37 -8.93 -3.69
CA PRO A 47 -23.67 -9.15 -4.33
C PRO A 47 -23.86 -8.25 -5.56
N THR A 48 -24.48 -8.78 -6.60
CA THR A 48 -24.63 -8.08 -7.89
C THR A 48 -25.34 -6.72 -7.77
N VAL A 49 -26.31 -6.57 -6.86
CA VAL A 49 -27.04 -5.32 -6.61
C VAL A 49 -26.17 -4.20 -6.03
N VAL A 50 -25.10 -4.55 -5.30
CA VAL A 50 -24.21 -3.57 -4.63
C VAL A 50 -22.77 -3.67 -5.11
N ARG A 51 -22.47 -4.49 -6.12
CA ARG A 51 -21.09 -4.76 -6.59
C ARG A 51 -20.33 -3.48 -6.90
N ALA A 52 -20.90 -2.61 -7.72
CA ALA A 52 -20.24 -1.37 -8.11
C ALA A 52 -19.99 -0.45 -6.90
N GLN A 53 -20.95 -0.34 -5.99
CA GLN A 53 -20.84 0.49 -4.78
C GLN A 53 -19.82 -0.08 -3.78
N GLY A 54 -19.82 -1.40 -3.58
CA GLY A 54 -18.87 -2.08 -2.69
C GLY A 54 -17.43 -1.97 -3.19
N ILE A 55 -17.20 -2.10 -4.50
CA ILE A 55 -15.87 -1.89 -5.08
C ILE A 55 -15.42 -0.43 -4.95
N ALA A 56 -16.30 0.54 -5.23
CA ALA A 56 -16.00 1.95 -5.03
C ALA A 56 -15.61 2.25 -3.57
N PHE A 57 -16.32 1.65 -2.61
CA PHE A 57 -15.99 1.78 -1.19
C PHE A 57 -14.60 1.23 -0.85
N ILE A 58 -14.26 0.02 -1.31
CA ILE A 58 -12.92 -0.58 -1.10
C ILE A 58 -11.83 0.33 -1.68
N HIS A 59 -12.08 0.93 -2.83
CA HIS A 59 -11.13 1.85 -3.46
C HIS A 59 -10.95 3.15 -2.64
N ILE A 60 -12.04 3.74 -2.17
CA ILE A 60 -12.01 4.94 -1.30
C ILE A 60 -11.26 4.66 0.01
N MET A 61 -11.41 3.47 0.59
CA MET A 61 -10.63 3.08 1.78
C MET A 61 -9.11 3.07 1.53
N GLY A 62 -8.68 2.74 0.31
CA GLY A 62 -7.28 2.89 -0.11
C GLY A 62 -6.83 4.35 -0.12
N TYR A 63 -7.68 5.28 -0.56
CA TYR A 63 -7.42 6.71 -0.46
C TYR A 63 -7.36 7.20 0.99
N VAL A 64 -8.24 6.71 1.87
CA VAL A 64 -8.19 7.03 3.30
C VAL A 64 -6.83 6.64 3.89
N ALA A 65 -6.32 5.45 3.57
CA ALA A 65 -4.98 5.03 4.01
C ALA A 65 -3.88 5.98 3.49
N SER A 66 -3.99 6.45 2.24
CA SER A 66 -3.02 7.40 1.66
C SER A 66 -3.06 8.79 2.31
N ILE A 67 -4.24 9.24 2.77
CA ILE A 67 -4.40 10.49 3.51
C ILE A 67 -3.74 10.39 4.90
N ILE A 68 -3.83 9.23 5.54
CA ILE A 68 -3.26 8.99 6.88
C ILE A 68 -1.73 8.79 6.81
N ALA A 69 -1.21 8.20 5.73
CA ALA A 69 0.20 7.88 5.56
C ALA A 69 1.21 8.99 5.92
N PRO A 70 1.07 10.26 5.48
CA PRO A 70 2.02 11.32 5.84
C PRO A 70 2.06 11.59 7.35
N PHE A 71 0.93 11.50 8.07
CA PHE A 71 0.90 11.73 9.51
C PHE A 71 1.77 10.73 10.27
N VAL A 72 1.84 9.48 9.81
CA VAL A 72 2.70 8.45 10.39
C VAL A 72 4.18 8.78 10.18
N VAL A 73 4.55 9.27 8.99
CA VAL A 73 5.94 9.65 8.66
C VAL A 73 6.37 10.90 9.43
N TYR A 74 5.49 11.90 9.53
CA TYR A 74 5.81 13.16 10.21
C TYR A 74 5.81 13.05 11.74
N LEU A 75 5.23 12.00 12.33
CA LEU A 75 5.29 11.76 13.77
C LEU A 75 6.73 11.60 14.30
N ALA A 76 7.67 11.18 13.44
CA ALA A 76 9.09 11.07 13.80
C ALA A 76 9.83 12.43 13.87
N ASN A 77 9.25 13.51 13.35
CA ASN A 77 9.82 14.86 13.44
C ASN A 77 9.31 15.55 14.73
N ILE A 78 9.82 15.12 15.88
CA ILE A 78 9.62 15.86 17.14
C ILE A 78 10.58 17.05 17.12
N SER A 79 10.07 18.28 17.05
CA SER A 79 10.89 19.47 17.23
C SER A 79 11.37 19.51 18.69
N VAL A 80 12.63 19.12 18.91
CA VAL A 80 13.32 19.41 20.16
C VAL A 80 13.70 20.90 20.08
N SER A 81 12.84 21.75 20.64
CA SER A 81 13.13 23.16 20.92
C SER A 81 14.18 23.29 22.01
#